data_AF-A0A9E6DXG1-F1
#
_entry.id   AF-A0A9E6DXG1-F1
#
_cell.length_a   1.000
_cell.length_b   1.000
_cell.length_c   1.000
_cell.angle_alpha   90.00
_cell.angle_beta   90.00
_cell.angle_gamma   90.00
#
_symmetry.space_group_name_H-M   'P 1'
#
loop_
_entity.id
_entity.type
_entity.pdbx_description
1 polymer ?
#
loop_
_entity_poly.entity_id
_entity_poly.type
_entity_poly.pdbx_seq_one_letter_code
_entity_poly.pdbx_strand_id
1 'polypeptide(L)'
;MVKHPFFKVYIDGSLISTAGVSVNIHDEAGIGSDSVTITIPDPDGIIFKPDIKDKKCKVTIGYVGDIQHTFGEYSLTTRSYSYAPNQWEISGHGADFNEKSKEQFERTLKDITLEDLVAKCAKEMGLKPRVSKIFKSIKYKALSQTNETNISFLTRLADDLGAIAKIGNGYLIFVERGQGKNAAGDDLPL
;
A
#
# COMPACT_ATOMS: atom_id res chain seq x y z
N MET A 1 -1.94 -24.30 22.95
CA MET A 1 -3.20 -24.17 22.20
C MET A 1 -2.85 -24.03 20.73
N VAL A 2 -3.42 -24.86 19.85
CA VAL A 2 -3.13 -24.79 18.41
C VAL A 2 -3.82 -23.54 17.85
N LYS A 3 -3.08 -22.66 17.19
CA LYS A 3 -3.65 -21.47 16.55
C LYS A 3 -4.20 -21.86 15.18
N HIS A 4 -5.43 -21.46 14.89
CA HIS A 4 -6.05 -21.68 13.58
C HIS A 4 -5.99 -20.38 12.78
N PRO A 5 -5.16 -20.29 11.71
CA PRO A 5 -5.09 -19.10 10.89
C PRO A 5 -6.36 -18.94 10.07
N PHE A 6 -6.73 -17.70 9.78
CA PHE A 6 -7.77 -17.37 8.83
C PHE A 6 -7.40 -16.08 8.08
N PHE A 7 -8.03 -15.88 6.94
CA PHE A 7 -8.08 -14.57 6.31
C PHE A 7 -9.51 -14.28 5.86
N LYS A 8 -9.82 -12.99 5.68
CA LYS A 8 -11.10 -12.49 5.17
C LYS A 8 -10.81 -11.46 4.09
N VAL A 9 -11.48 -11.64 2.95
CA VAL A 9 -11.43 -10.71 1.82
C VAL A 9 -12.77 -10.02 1.73
N TYR A 10 -12.76 -8.70 1.84
CA TYR A 10 -13.94 -7.87 1.66
C TYR A 10 -13.81 -7.06 0.39
N ILE A 11 -14.78 -7.15 -0.51
CA ILE A 11 -14.92 -6.25 -1.66
C ILE A 11 -16.10 -5.34 -1.37
N ASP A 12 -15.85 -4.04 -1.23
CA ASP A 12 -16.87 -3.03 -0.88
C ASP A 12 -17.71 -3.40 0.35
N GLY A 13 -17.06 -3.93 1.39
CA GLY A 13 -17.69 -4.37 2.62
C GLY A 13 -18.38 -5.73 2.55
N SER A 14 -18.52 -6.35 1.37
CA SER A 14 -19.06 -7.69 1.21
C SER A 14 -17.98 -8.75 1.36
N LEU A 15 -18.17 -9.68 2.31
CA LEU A 15 -17.24 -10.79 2.53
C LEU A 15 -17.32 -11.80 1.40
N ILE A 16 -16.17 -12.13 0.80
CA ILE A 16 -16.04 -13.27 -0.09
C ILE A 16 -15.92 -14.53 0.78
N SER A 17 -16.96 -15.37 0.75
CA SER A 17 -17.12 -16.53 1.67
C SER A 17 -16.86 -17.89 1.00
N THR A 18 -16.37 -17.90 -0.23
CA THR A 18 -16.10 -19.13 -0.99
C THR A 18 -14.94 -19.93 -0.42
N ALA A 19 -15.08 -21.25 -0.35
CA ALA A 19 -13.98 -22.14 0.03
C ALA A 19 -12.89 -22.15 -1.05
N GLY A 20 -11.61 -22.20 -0.63
CA GLY A 20 -10.47 -22.27 -1.56
C GLY A 20 -10.05 -20.92 -2.16
N VAL A 21 -10.60 -19.81 -1.70
CA VAL A 21 -10.07 -18.48 -2.04
C VAL A 21 -8.58 -18.42 -1.69
N SER A 22 -7.78 -17.78 -2.54
CA SER A 22 -6.39 -17.47 -2.25
C SER A 22 -6.15 -15.98 -2.40
N VAL A 23 -5.20 -15.47 -1.63
CA VAL A 23 -4.79 -14.06 -1.67
C VAL A 23 -3.28 -14.01 -1.70
N ASN A 24 -2.74 -13.29 -2.66
CA ASN A 24 -1.34 -12.91 -2.71
C ASN A 24 -1.26 -11.39 -2.51
N ILE A 25 -0.45 -10.96 -1.54
CA ILE A 25 -0.15 -9.55 -1.29
C ILE A 25 1.35 -9.37 -1.53
N HIS A 26 1.68 -8.42 -2.38
CA HIS A 26 3.04 -7.97 -2.58
C HIS A 26 3.18 -6.56 -2.04
N ASP A 27 3.98 -6.40 -0.99
CA ASP A 27 4.36 -5.12 -0.41
C ASP A 27 5.57 -4.59 -1.21
N GLU A 28 5.40 -3.43 -1.85
CA GLU A 28 6.44 -2.85 -2.67
C GLU A 28 7.26 -1.83 -1.88
N ALA A 29 8.58 -1.87 -2.07
CA ALA A 29 9.49 -0.92 -1.46
C ALA A 29 9.80 0.21 -2.44
N GLY A 30 9.63 1.47 -2.01
CA GLY A 30 10.01 2.63 -2.82
C GLY A 30 8.85 3.19 -3.66
N ILE A 31 9.06 3.30 -4.97
CA ILE A 31 8.21 4.08 -5.89
C ILE A 31 6.92 3.33 -6.26
N GLY A 32 6.93 2.00 -6.23
CA GLY A 32 5.78 1.20 -6.63
C GLY A 32 4.69 1.13 -5.56
N SER A 33 3.51 0.70 -5.98
CA SER A 33 2.36 0.51 -5.11
C SER A 33 2.28 -0.95 -4.68
N ASP A 34 1.88 -1.18 -3.44
CA ASP A 34 1.48 -2.51 -2.96
C ASP A 34 0.45 -3.11 -3.93
N SER A 35 0.46 -4.42 -4.11
CA SER A 35 -0.50 -5.09 -5.00
C SER A 35 -1.17 -6.27 -4.31
N VAL A 36 -2.37 -6.58 -4.78
CA VAL A 36 -3.13 -7.73 -4.33
C VAL A 36 -3.63 -8.52 -5.54
N THR A 37 -3.54 -9.84 -5.45
CA THR A 37 -4.21 -10.77 -6.35
C THR A 37 -5.07 -11.71 -5.54
N ILE A 38 -6.34 -11.83 -5.92
CA ILE A 38 -7.34 -12.67 -5.27
C ILE A 38 -7.80 -13.69 -6.29
N THR A 39 -7.67 -14.97 -5.97
CA THR A 39 -8.25 -16.05 -6.77
C THR A 39 -9.47 -16.60 -6.07
N ILE A 40 -10.60 -16.67 -6.78
CA ILE A 40 -11.87 -17.19 -6.27
C ILE A 40 -12.23 -18.40 -7.13
N PRO A 41 -12.11 -19.63 -6.61
CA PRO A 41 -12.54 -20.84 -7.32
C PRO A 41 -14.04 -20.80 -7.59
N ASP A 42 -14.46 -21.19 -8.79
CA ASP A 42 -15.85 -21.30 -9.22
C ASP A 42 -16.12 -22.66 -9.86
N PRO A 43 -15.96 -23.77 -9.11
CA PRO A 43 -15.99 -25.12 -9.68
C PRO A 43 -17.30 -25.43 -10.42
N ASP A 44 -18.41 -24.85 -9.95
CA ASP A 44 -19.75 -25.08 -10.51
C ASP A 44 -20.11 -24.07 -11.62
N GLY A 45 -19.31 -23.02 -11.83
CA GLY A 45 -19.60 -21.95 -12.80
C GLY A 45 -20.79 -21.06 -12.41
N ILE A 46 -21.17 -21.08 -11.12
CA ILE A 46 -22.37 -20.43 -10.58
C ILE A 46 -21.98 -19.21 -9.71
N ILE A 47 -20.69 -19.03 -9.41
CA ILE A 47 -20.26 -17.96 -8.52
C ILE A 47 -20.45 -16.61 -9.19
N PHE A 48 -21.20 -15.78 -8.47
CA PHE A 48 -21.37 -14.34 -8.64
C PHE A 48 -20.16 -13.71 -9.33
N LYS A 49 -20.39 -13.16 -10.52
CA LYS A 49 -19.41 -12.36 -11.26
C LYS A 49 -19.04 -11.12 -10.42
N PRO A 50 -17.87 -11.08 -9.78
CA PRO A 50 -17.60 -10.08 -8.75
C PRO A 50 -17.56 -8.70 -9.39
N ASP A 51 -18.44 -7.77 -9.02
CA ASP A 51 -18.33 -6.40 -9.49
C ASP A 51 -17.13 -5.74 -8.84
N ILE A 52 -16.20 -5.25 -9.66
CA ILE A 52 -14.93 -4.68 -9.21
C ILE A 52 -14.79 -3.20 -9.59
N LYS A 53 -15.72 -2.65 -10.38
CA LYS A 53 -15.59 -1.27 -10.87
C LYS A 53 -15.71 -0.29 -9.70
N ASP A 54 -14.70 0.58 -9.56
CA ASP A 54 -14.61 1.56 -8.48
C ASP A 54 -14.69 0.95 -7.07
N LYS A 55 -14.49 -0.37 -6.95
CA LYS A 55 -14.54 -1.08 -5.67
C LYS A 55 -13.16 -1.20 -5.06
N LYS A 56 -13.15 -1.16 -3.73
CA LYS A 56 -11.95 -1.41 -2.94
C LYS A 56 -12.00 -2.78 -2.28
N CYS A 57 -10.84 -3.38 -2.15
CA CYS A 57 -10.63 -4.61 -1.41
C CYS A 57 -9.91 -4.34 -0.11
N LYS A 58 -10.37 -4.99 0.96
CA LYS A 58 -9.69 -5.02 2.26
C LYS A 58 -9.39 -6.47 2.63
N VAL A 59 -8.13 -6.76 2.92
CA VAL A 59 -7.70 -8.10 3.35
C VAL A 59 -7.36 -8.05 4.83
N THR A 60 -7.95 -8.97 5.60
CA THR A 60 -7.65 -9.15 7.02
C THR A 60 -7.13 -10.56 7.26
N ILE A 61 -6.02 -10.70 7.97
CA ILE A 61 -5.38 -11.98 8.29
C ILE A 61 -5.18 -12.05 9.80
N GLY A 62 -5.36 -13.21 10.41
CA GLY A 62 -5.12 -13.41 11.84
C GLY A 62 -5.32 -14.84 12.28
N TYR A 63 -5.35 -15.04 13.60
CA TYR A 63 -5.67 -16.33 14.21
C TYR A 63 -7.00 -16.26 14.93
N VAL A 64 -7.75 -17.36 14.91
CA VAL A 64 -9.03 -17.46 15.63
C VAL A 64 -8.80 -17.24 17.13
N GLY A 65 -9.51 -16.26 17.70
CA GLY A 65 -9.40 -15.89 19.13
C GLY A 65 -8.19 -15.02 19.49
N ASP A 66 -7.45 -14.52 18.50
CA ASP A 66 -6.24 -13.69 18.68
C ASP A 66 -6.35 -12.36 17.89
N ILE A 67 -5.28 -11.56 17.91
CA ILE A 67 -5.15 -10.31 17.15
C ILE A 67 -5.29 -10.58 15.65
N GLN A 68 -5.98 -9.66 14.97
CA GLN A 68 -6.21 -9.68 13.51
C GLN A 68 -5.60 -8.41 12.92
N HIS A 69 -4.95 -8.53 11.77
CA HIS A 69 -4.31 -7.42 11.09
C HIS A 69 -4.96 -7.20 9.73
N THR A 70 -5.29 -5.95 9.41
CA THR A 70 -5.64 -5.55 8.05
C THR A 70 -4.37 -5.22 7.29
N PHE A 71 -4.16 -5.88 6.15
CA PHE A 71 -3.00 -5.71 5.28
C PHE A 71 -3.26 -4.67 4.18
N GLY A 72 -3.85 -3.53 4.53
CA GLY A 72 -4.14 -2.44 3.59
C GLY A 72 -5.48 -2.48 2.87
N GLU A 73 -5.70 -1.46 2.05
CA GLU A 73 -6.85 -1.26 1.18
C GLU A 73 -6.36 -1.14 -0.27
N TYR A 74 -7.01 -1.84 -1.20
CA TYR A 74 -6.58 -1.93 -2.60
C TYR A 74 -7.69 -1.48 -3.54
N SER A 75 -7.37 -0.65 -4.52
CA SER A 75 -8.25 -0.34 -5.64
C SER A 75 -8.18 -1.47 -6.66
N LEU A 76 -9.32 -2.11 -6.94
CA LEU A 76 -9.39 -3.23 -7.88
C LEU A 76 -9.39 -2.71 -9.32
N THR A 77 -8.55 -3.30 -10.17
CA THR A 77 -8.31 -2.81 -11.54
C THR A 77 -8.69 -3.84 -12.60
N THR A 78 -8.32 -5.10 -12.38
CA THR A 78 -8.49 -6.16 -13.38
C THR A 78 -9.31 -7.30 -12.80
N ARG A 79 -10.17 -7.88 -13.64
CA ARG A 79 -10.87 -9.13 -13.39
C ARG A 79 -10.80 -10.00 -14.64
N SER A 80 -10.28 -11.21 -14.50
CA SER A 80 -10.23 -12.23 -15.54
C SER A 80 -10.89 -13.52 -15.04
N TYR A 81 -11.30 -14.37 -15.98
CA TYR A 81 -11.85 -15.69 -15.66
C TYR A 81 -11.05 -16.75 -16.42
N SER A 82 -10.61 -17.78 -15.71
CA SER A 82 -10.02 -18.98 -16.32
C SER A 82 -11.06 -20.09 -16.32
N TYR A 83 -11.34 -20.69 -17.48
CA TYR A 83 -12.27 -21.83 -17.63
C TYR A 83 -11.64 -23.18 -17.24
N ALA A 84 -10.35 -23.20 -16.94
CA ALA A 84 -9.65 -24.37 -16.41
C ALA A 84 -8.60 -23.85 -15.39
N PRO A 85 -8.85 -23.93 -14.07
CA PRO A 85 -9.81 -24.80 -13.36
C PRO A 85 -11.15 -24.15 -12.96
N ASN A 86 -11.75 -23.26 -13.77
CA ASN A 86 -12.92 -22.44 -13.41
C ASN A 86 -12.67 -21.56 -12.18
N GLN A 87 -12.12 -20.36 -12.40
CA GLN A 87 -11.84 -19.41 -11.32
C GLN A 87 -11.83 -17.96 -11.81
N TRP A 88 -12.21 -17.06 -10.92
CA TRP A 88 -11.98 -15.63 -11.08
C TRP A 88 -10.61 -15.25 -10.54
N GLU A 89 -9.88 -14.44 -11.28
CA GLU A 89 -8.71 -13.73 -10.77
C GLU A 89 -8.99 -12.24 -10.78
N ILE A 90 -8.78 -11.60 -9.63
CA ILE A 90 -8.99 -10.17 -9.44
C ILE A 90 -7.68 -9.58 -8.93
N SER A 91 -7.20 -8.52 -9.58
CA SER A 91 -5.99 -7.82 -9.16
C SER A 91 -6.26 -6.34 -8.87
N GLY A 92 -5.44 -5.76 -8.01
CA GLY A 92 -5.51 -4.34 -7.66
C GLY A 92 -4.18 -3.80 -7.12
N HIS A 93 -4.15 -2.49 -6.92
CA HIS A 93 -3.01 -1.76 -6.35
C HIS A 93 -3.44 -1.03 -5.08
N GLY A 94 -2.49 -0.68 -4.21
CA GLY A 94 -2.74 0.06 -2.98
C GLY A 94 -3.59 1.30 -3.26
N ALA A 95 -4.70 1.43 -2.54
CA ALA A 95 -5.73 2.44 -2.80
C ALA A 95 -5.23 3.89 -2.62
N ASP A 96 -4.16 4.04 -1.85
CA ASP A 96 -3.49 5.31 -1.62
C ASP A 96 -2.66 5.80 -2.82
N PHE A 97 -2.28 4.88 -3.73
CA PHE A 97 -1.57 5.22 -4.96
C PHE A 97 -2.58 5.64 -6.05
N ASN A 98 -2.92 6.93 -6.05
CA ASN A 98 -3.93 7.53 -6.92
C ASN A 98 -3.31 8.49 -7.96
N GLU A 99 -4.16 9.15 -8.77
CA GLU A 99 -3.71 10.10 -9.80
C GLU A 99 -2.82 11.23 -9.25
N LYS A 100 -3.05 11.71 -8.03
CA LYS A 100 -2.20 12.73 -7.39
C LYS A 100 -0.79 12.21 -7.07
N SER A 101 -0.65 10.90 -6.90
CA SER A 101 0.66 10.26 -6.72
C SER A 101 1.48 10.21 -8.02
N LYS A 102 0.80 10.34 -9.17
CA LYS A 102 1.40 10.36 -10.50
C LYS A 102 1.69 11.78 -11.00
N GLU A 103 1.21 12.81 -10.30
CA GLU A 103 1.44 14.21 -10.65
C GLU A 103 2.92 14.56 -10.53
N GLN A 104 3.47 15.15 -11.60
CA GLN A 104 4.85 15.61 -11.66
C GLN A 104 4.93 17.09 -11.31
N PHE A 105 6.03 17.48 -10.65
CA PHE A 105 6.27 18.86 -10.28
C PHE A 105 7.62 19.36 -10.81
N GLU A 106 7.65 20.64 -11.14
CA GLU A 106 8.86 21.41 -11.41
C GLU A 106 8.91 22.62 -10.47
N ARG A 107 9.76 22.57 -9.44
CA ARG A 107 9.84 23.59 -8.38
C ARG A 107 11.15 23.55 -7.62
N THR A 108 11.51 24.67 -7.01
CA THR A 108 12.60 24.76 -6.03
C THR A 108 12.02 25.02 -4.65
N LEU A 109 12.40 24.17 -3.69
CA LEU A 109 12.03 24.27 -2.28
C LEU A 109 13.24 24.81 -1.51
N LYS A 110 13.05 25.88 -0.74
CA LYS A 110 14.13 26.54 0.01
C LYS A 110 13.87 26.48 1.50
N ASP A 111 14.95 26.41 2.27
CA ASP A 111 14.97 26.46 3.74
C ASP A 111 13.91 25.56 4.39
N ILE A 112 13.89 24.29 3.99
CA ILE A 112 12.86 23.31 4.38
C ILE A 112 13.47 22.16 5.18
N THR A 113 12.75 21.67 6.20
CA THR A 113 13.10 20.42 6.89
C THR A 113 12.56 19.22 6.11
N LEU A 114 13.15 18.04 6.29
CA LEU A 114 12.61 16.83 5.69
C LEU A 114 11.22 16.47 6.22
N GLU A 115 10.93 16.77 7.50
CA GLU A 115 9.57 16.62 8.06
C GLU A 115 8.55 17.51 7.33
N ASP A 116 8.87 18.79 7.15
CA ASP A 116 8.00 19.75 6.45
C ASP A 116 7.84 19.39 4.98
N LEU A 117 8.92 18.90 4.34
CA LEU A 117 8.88 18.44 2.96
C LEU A 117 7.93 17.25 2.80
N VAL A 118 8.08 16.21 3.63
CA VAL A 118 7.21 15.04 3.58
C VAL A 118 5.77 15.44 3.90
N ALA A 119 5.54 16.34 4.87
CA ALA A 119 4.21 16.87 5.17
C ALA A 119 3.57 17.60 3.99
N LYS A 120 4.35 18.41 3.28
CA LYS A 120 3.91 19.11 2.06
C LYS A 120 3.51 18.11 0.97
N CYS A 121 4.39 17.16 0.65
CA CYS A 121 4.13 16.14 -0.36
C CYS A 121 2.91 15.27 0.01
N ALA A 122 2.81 14.85 1.28
CA ALA A 122 1.68 14.05 1.76
C ALA A 122 0.36 14.79 1.59
N LYS A 123 0.30 16.07 1.96
CA LYS A 123 -0.89 16.90 1.78
C LYS A 123 -1.30 17.02 0.31
N GLU A 124 -0.34 17.23 -0.59
CA GLU A 124 -0.60 17.31 -2.04
C GLU A 124 -1.21 16.00 -2.57
N MET A 125 -0.83 14.87 -1.99
CA MET A 125 -1.34 13.54 -2.35
C MET A 125 -2.61 13.13 -1.59
N GLY A 126 -3.05 13.91 -0.59
CA GLY A 126 -4.18 13.58 0.28
C GLY A 126 -3.86 12.52 1.35
N LEU A 127 -2.59 12.36 1.70
CA LEU A 127 -2.06 11.39 2.66
C LEU A 127 -1.63 12.06 3.97
N LYS A 128 -1.45 11.25 5.01
CA LYS A 128 -0.83 11.69 6.27
C LYS A 128 0.69 11.48 6.22
N PRO A 129 1.51 12.44 6.64
CA PRO A 129 2.96 12.24 6.65
C PRO A 129 3.39 11.36 7.82
N ARG A 130 4.46 10.59 7.61
CA ARG A 130 5.12 9.83 8.66
C ARG A 130 6.63 9.78 8.42
N VAL A 131 7.40 10.31 9.36
CA VAL A 131 8.86 10.45 9.22
C VAL A 131 9.56 9.90 10.46
N SER A 132 10.57 9.04 10.27
CA SER A 132 11.41 8.58 11.39
C SER A 132 12.08 9.76 12.09
N LYS A 133 12.19 9.68 13.42
CA LYS A 133 12.73 10.78 14.26
C LYS A 133 14.11 11.24 13.80
N ILE A 134 14.95 10.32 13.33
CA ILE A 134 16.33 10.64 12.91
C ILE A 134 16.39 11.54 11.68
N PHE A 135 15.35 11.52 10.84
CA PHE A 135 15.30 12.26 9.57
C PHE A 135 14.63 13.62 9.71
N LYS A 136 13.75 13.80 10.71
CA LYS A 136 12.90 15.00 10.83
C LYS A 136 13.66 16.32 10.78
N SER A 137 14.79 16.40 11.46
CA SER A 137 15.57 17.63 11.61
C SER A 137 16.53 17.91 10.46
N ILE A 138 16.62 17.04 9.45
CA ILE A 138 17.48 17.29 8.28
C ILE A 138 16.95 18.52 7.55
N LYS A 139 17.82 19.51 7.35
CA LYS A 139 17.49 20.78 6.72
C LYS A 139 18.17 20.91 5.37
N TYR A 140 17.40 21.36 4.39
CA TYR A 140 17.91 21.68 3.06
C TYR A 140 17.78 23.17 2.80
N LYS A 141 18.90 23.79 2.42
CA LYS A 141 18.91 25.20 1.99
C LYS A 141 18.14 25.39 0.68
N ALA A 142 18.33 24.47 -0.27
CA ALA A 142 17.59 24.42 -1.51
C ALA A 142 17.54 22.99 -2.05
N LEU A 143 16.38 22.57 -2.54
CA LEU A 143 16.17 21.35 -3.31
C LEU A 143 15.40 21.68 -4.57
N SER A 144 15.80 21.07 -5.69
CA SER A 144 15.05 21.13 -6.94
C SER A 144 14.30 19.81 -7.12
N GLN A 145 13.00 19.95 -7.38
CA GLN A 145 12.14 18.90 -7.90
C GLN A 145 11.92 19.20 -9.37
N THR A 146 12.40 18.34 -10.27
CA THR A 146 12.44 18.64 -11.71
C THR A 146 11.77 17.52 -12.50
N ASN A 147 10.54 17.75 -12.95
CA ASN A 147 9.74 16.80 -13.71
C ASN A 147 9.62 15.43 -13.05
N GLU A 148 9.55 15.41 -11.72
CA GLU A 148 9.45 14.20 -10.91
C GLU A 148 8.22 14.26 -10.01
N THR A 149 7.62 13.10 -9.75
CA THR A 149 6.51 13.00 -8.80
C THR A 149 7.00 13.21 -7.38
N ASN A 150 6.09 13.51 -6.45
CA ASN A 150 6.44 13.61 -5.04
C ASN A 150 7.07 12.32 -4.49
N ILE A 151 6.59 11.15 -4.93
CA ILE A 151 7.15 9.87 -4.47
C ILE A 151 8.54 9.61 -5.07
N SER A 152 8.77 9.92 -6.35
CA SER A 152 10.10 9.78 -6.97
C SER A 152 11.11 10.73 -6.33
N PHE A 153 10.70 11.97 -6.08
CA PHE A 153 11.54 12.96 -5.40
C PHE A 153 11.97 12.50 -4.01
N LEU A 154 11.01 12.06 -3.20
CA LEU A 154 11.31 11.56 -1.85
C LEU A 154 12.11 10.26 -1.87
N THR A 155 11.89 9.38 -2.86
CA THR A 155 12.69 8.16 -3.00
C THR A 155 14.15 8.50 -3.27
N ARG A 156 14.42 9.46 -4.17
CA ARG A 156 15.78 9.95 -4.43
C ARG A 156 16.46 10.49 -3.16
N LEU A 157 15.75 11.29 -2.37
CA LEU A 157 16.26 11.77 -1.08
C LEU A 157 16.45 10.63 -0.06
N ALA A 158 15.60 9.61 -0.11
CA ALA A 158 15.69 8.46 0.77
C ALA A 158 16.93 7.61 0.47
N ASP A 159 17.24 7.40 -0.81
CA ASP A 159 18.44 6.67 -1.22
C ASP A 159 19.73 7.33 -0.70
N ASP A 160 19.82 8.65 -0.79
CA ASP A 160 20.96 9.43 -0.27
C ASP A 160 21.12 9.31 1.26
N LEU A 161 20.04 9.00 1.98
CA LEU A 161 19.98 8.94 3.44
C LEU A 161 19.92 7.52 4.01
N GLY A 162 19.99 6.48 3.17
CA GLY A 162 19.81 5.09 3.61
C GLY A 162 18.40 4.80 4.14
N ALA A 163 17.40 5.51 3.61
CA ALA A 163 16.01 5.42 3.98
C ALA A 163 15.17 4.71 2.91
N ILE A 164 13.86 4.64 3.16
CA ILE A 164 12.81 4.27 2.20
C ILE A 164 11.72 5.33 2.28
N ALA A 165 11.24 5.78 1.12
CA ALA A 165 9.99 6.51 0.97
C ALA A 165 8.94 5.59 0.33
N LYS A 166 7.76 5.42 0.94
CA LYS A 166 6.65 4.66 0.35
C LYS A 166 5.28 5.24 0.69
N ILE A 167 4.29 4.89 -0.11
CA ILE A 167 2.87 5.18 0.15
C ILE A 167 2.21 3.91 0.68
N GLY A 168 1.38 4.03 1.72
CA GLY A 168 0.56 2.91 2.16
C GLY A 168 -0.23 3.22 3.44
N ASN A 169 -1.37 2.54 3.59
CA ASN A 169 -2.26 2.65 4.74
C ASN A 169 -2.72 4.09 5.07
N GLY A 170 -2.88 4.94 4.06
CA GLY A 170 -3.23 6.36 4.18
C GLY A 170 -2.06 7.26 4.56
N TYR A 171 -0.82 6.76 4.50
CA TYR A 171 0.39 7.50 4.86
C TYR A 171 1.39 7.63 3.70
N LEU A 172 2.12 8.75 3.70
CA LEU A 172 3.39 8.90 3.01
C LEU A 172 4.50 8.73 4.06
N ILE A 173 5.25 7.63 3.93
CA ILE A 173 6.14 7.12 4.96
C ILE A 173 7.58 7.34 4.51
N PHE A 174 8.41 7.95 5.36
CA PHE A 174 9.85 8.14 5.17
C PHE A 174 10.61 7.62 6.40
N VAL A 175 11.17 6.41 6.29
CA VAL A 175 11.75 5.67 7.43
C VAL A 175 13.06 4.98 7.06
N GLU A 176 13.80 4.48 8.05
CA GLU A 176 15.07 3.79 7.82
C GLU A 176 14.87 2.52 6.98
N ARG A 177 15.85 2.19 6.13
CA ARG A 177 15.86 0.93 5.40
C ARG A 177 16.12 -0.24 6.38
N GLY A 178 15.27 -1.27 6.35
CA GLY A 178 15.62 -2.60 6.88
C GLY A 178 15.47 -2.87 8.39
N GLN A 179 14.63 -2.14 9.13
CA GLN A 179 14.45 -2.42 10.57
C GLN A 179 13.34 -3.44 10.90
N GLY A 180 12.63 -4.01 9.91
CA GLY A 180 11.49 -4.88 10.19
C GLY A 180 10.43 -4.16 11.03
N LYS A 181 10.25 -2.85 10.83
CA LYS A 181 9.29 -2.01 11.55
C LYS A 181 8.21 -1.50 10.61
N ASN A 182 6.97 -1.53 11.05
CA ASN A 182 5.84 -0.95 10.32
C ASN A 182 5.96 0.59 10.31
N ALA A 183 5.06 1.26 9.59
CA ALA A 183 5.00 2.71 9.55
C ALA A 183 5.01 3.31 10.99
N ALA A 184 4.33 2.63 11.93
CA ALA A 184 4.45 2.72 13.40
C ALA A 184 5.76 3.24 14.00
N GLY A 185 6.84 2.64 13.51
CA GLY A 185 8.03 2.36 14.31
C GLY A 185 7.87 1.12 15.20
N ASP A 186 6.77 0.37 15.09
CA ASP A 186 6.57 -0.90 15.80
C ASP A 186 7.18 -2.02 14.98
N ASP A 187 7.65 -3.08 15.62
CA ASP A 187 8.13 -4.26 14.88
C ASP A 187 6.98 -4.85 14.04
N LEU A 188 7.29 -5.17 12.78
CA LEU A 188 6.44 -5.98 11.93
C LEU A 188 6.28 -7.33 12.62
N PRO A 189 5.04 -7.83 12.78
CA PRO A 189 4.84 -9.14 13.37
C PRO A 189 5.55 -10.19 12.53
N LEU A 190 6.35 -11.04 13.19
CA LEU A 190 6.86 -12.30 12.65
C LEU A 190 5.71 -13.29 12.45
#